data_AF-A0A497DBQ9-F1
#
_entry.id   AF-A0A497DBQ9-F1
#
_cell.length_a   1.000
_cell.length_b   1.000
_cell.length_c   1.000
_cell.angle_alpha   90.00
_cell.angle_beta   90.00
_cell.angle_gamma   90.00
#
_symmetry.space_group_name_H-M   'P 1'
#
loop_
_entity.id
_entity.type
_entity.pdbx_description
1 polymer ?
#
loop_
_entity_poly.entity_id
_entity_poly.type
_entity_poly.pdbx_seq_one_letter_code
_entity_poly.pdbx_strand_id
1 'polypeptide(L)'
;MAFFDFTRTRSYKNFMAKVYGLGASVVLIGALFKINHYPGADIMLIIGLGTEAIIFFFSAWEQPFVEPDWSLVYPELAGMYHDVGGNGLKKRKSPTEKLDEMFEKAKIDQDVIEKLGEGMEKLSDNAQQLGKLSDASVVTDEFTNNLSMASSSAKQFGEAVAKDVDATNEYGESLQSVKDGASSLATAYTEAADILKGDMNTTEQFADTVKGATESAQSLANSYARSAEILEKSVSALDFTALEGDVYNQQLRKIAENLAALNAIYEIQLQGTNQTVESTDKLQVTLKSFLEKLEQSTASTSQFSEQMATLSDKMSSLNKVYGNMLTAMNING
;
A
#
# COMPACT_ATOMS: atom_id res chain seq x y z
N MET A 1 -17.38 -28.79 35.53
CA MET A 1 -16.16 -29.49 35.07
C MET A 1 -16.46 -30.33 33.82
N ALA A 2 -16.85 -29.72 32.70
CA ALA A 2 -17.24 -30.50 31.49
C ALA A 2 -16.61 -29.96 30.19
N PHE A 3 -16.21 -28.68 30.13
CA PHE A 3 -15.61 -28.08 28.94
C PHE A 3 -14.11 -28.38 28.76
N PHE A 4 -13.38 -28.57 29.87
CA PHE A 4 -11.92 -28.82 29.83
C PHE A 4 -11.54 -30.25 29.40
N ASP A 5 -12.44 -31.24 29.54
CA ASP A 5 -12.15 -32.60 29.06
C ASP A 5 -12.41 -32.78 27.55
N PHE A 6 -13.23 -31.89 26.95
CA PHE A 6 -13.51 -31.93 25.51
C PHE A 6 -12.27 -31.57 24.67
N THR A 7 -11.48 -30.59 25.14
CA THR A 7 -10.26 -30.12 24.47
C THR A 7 -9.09 -31.11 24.57
N ARG A 8 -9.20 -32.16 25.39
CA ARG A 8 -8.19 -33.23 25.54
C ARG A 8 -8.35 -34.38 24.54
N THR A 9 -9.47 -34.45 23.82
CA THR A 9 -9.74 -35.58 22.92
C THR A 9 -8.82 -35.55 21.68
N ARG A 10 -8.36 -36.73 21.24
CA ARG A 10 -7.50 -36.87 20.05
C ARG A 10 -8.18 -36.31 18.78
N SER A 11 -9.50 -36.37 18.74
CA SER A 11 -10.33 -35.79 17.69
C SER A 11 -10.28 -34.25 17.69
N TYR A 12 -10.35 -33.61 18.86
CA TYR A 12 -10.25 -32.15 18.98
C TYR A 12 -8.88 -31.62 18.56
N LYS A 13 -7.78 -32.29 18.97
CA LYS A 13 -6.41 -31.91 18.55
C LYS A 13 -6.21 -32.00 17.03
N ASN A 14 -6.68 -33.09 16.42
CA ASN A 14 -6.61 -33.26 14.97
C ASN A 14 -7.52 -32.28 14.22
N PHE A 15 -8.64 -31.88 14.82
CA PHE A 15 -9.52 -30.85 14.28
C PHE A 15 -8.87 -29.46 14.36
N MET A 16 -8.31 -29.08 15.52
CA MET A 16 -7.61 -27.81 15.70
C MET A 16 -6.38 -27.68 14.79
N ALA A 17 -5.59 -28.75 14.61
CA ALA A 17 -4.49 -28.78 13.65
C ALA A 17 -4.93 -28.40 12.21
N LYS A 18 -6.11 -28.86 11.78
CA LYS A 18 -6.68 -28.48 10.47
C LYS A 18 -7.21 -27.05 10.45
N VAL A 19 -7.78 -26.58 11.55
CA VAL A 19 -8.25 -25.20 11.70
C VAL A 19 -7.09 -24.20 11.63
N TYR A 20 -5.94 -24.50 12.25
CA TYR A 20 -4.73 -23.67 12.13
C TYR A 20 -4.22 -23.60 10.69
N GLY A 21 -4.15 -24.75 10.00
CA GLY A 21 -3.73 -24.79 8.60
C GLY A 21 -4.67 -24.05 7.64
N LEU A 22 -5.99 -24.18 7.85
CA LEU A 22 -6.99 -23.46 7.06
C LEU A 22 -6.97 -21.95 7.36
N GLY A 23 -6.83 -21.56 8.63
CA GLY A 23 -6.69 -20.16 9.03
C GLY A 23 -5.49 -19.47 8.39
N ALA A 24 -4.32 -20.11 8.46
CA ALA A 24 -3.09 -19.60 7.85
C ALA A 24 -3.23 -19.40 6.33
N SER A 25 -3.97 -20.28 5.64
CA SER A 25 -4.20 -20.14 4.20
C SER A 25 -5.01 -18.89 3.84
N VAL A 26 -6.02 -18.53 4.64
CA VAL A 26 -6.85 -17.33 4.42
C VAL A 26 -6.04 -16.05 4.66
N VAL A 27 -5.17 -16.06 5.68
CA VAL A 27 -4.24 -14.96 5.98
C VAL A 27 -3.26 -14.74 4.82
N LEU A 28 -2.66 -15.82 4.30
CA LEU A 28 -1.72 -15.74 3.18
C LEU A 28 -2.38 -15.20 1.90
N ILE A 29 -3.64 -15.54 1.65
CA ILE A 29 -4.40 -14.98 0.51
C ILE A 29 -4.66 -13.47 0.73
N GLY A 30 -5.01 -13.06 1.96
CA GLY A 30 -5.15 -11.64 2.29
C GLY A 30 -3.85 -10.84 2.12
N ALA A 31 -2.72 -11.40 2.57
CA ALA A 31 -1.40 -10.81 2.37
C ALA A 31 -1.02 -10.73 0.88
N LEU A 32 -1.31 -11.78 0.10
CA LEU A 32 -1.06 -11.80 -1.35
C LEU A 32 -1.84 -10.70 -2.09
N PHE A 33 -3.09 -10.45 -1.70
CA PHE A 33 -3.91 -9.38 -2.27
C PHE A 33 -3.36 -7.99 -1.94
N LYS A 34 -2.84 -7.80 -0.72
CA LYS A 34 -2.22 -6.54 -0.31
C LYS A 34 -0.92 -6.26 -1.06
N ILE A 35 -0.09 -7.28 -1.28
CA ILE A 35 1.17 -7.14 -2.04
C ILE A 35 0.88 -6.79 -3.51
N ASN A 36 -0.10 -7.44 -4.13
CA ASN A 36 -0.42 -7.24 -5.56
C ASN A 36 -1.39 -6.06 -5.84
N HIS A 37 -1.83 -5.33 -4.81
CA HIS A 37 -2.72 -4.17 -4.95
C HIS A 37 -4.03 -4.47 -5.71
N TYR A 38 -4.61 -5.66 -5.51
CA TYR A 38 -5.90 -6.00 -6.12
C TYR A 38 -7.06 -5.19 -5.51
N PRO A 39 -8.12 -4.87 -6.28
CA PRO A 39 -9.28 -4.17 -5.76
C PRO A 39 -9.93 -4.97 -4.61
N GLY A 40 -10.15 -4.33 -3.47
CA GLY A 40 -10.68 -4.99 -2.27
C GLY A 40 -9.62 -5.65 -1.37
N ALA A 41 -8.32 -5.40 -1.61
CA ALA A 41 -7.22 -5.96 -0.81
C ALA A 41 -7.35 -5.70 0.70
N ASP A 42 -7.80 -4.49 1.09
CA ASP A 42 -7.97 -4.15 2.50
C ASP A 42 -9.06 -4.99 3.18
N ILE A 43 -10.16 -5.25 2.46
CA ILE A 43 -11.26 -6.08 2.96
C ILE A 43 -10.78 -7.53 3.13
N MET A 44 -10.05 -8.07 2.14
CA MET A 44 -9.53 -9.44 2.21
C MET A 44 -8.48 -9.63 3.32
N LEU A 45 -7.65 -8.60 3.56
CA LEU A 45 -6.66 -8.62 4.63
C LEU A 45 -7.30 -8.55 6.03
N ILE A 46 -8.36 -7.74 6.18
CA ILE A 46 -9.16 -7.68 7.42
C ILE A 46 -9.82 -9.05 7.69
N ILE A 47 -10.35 -9.72 6.66
CA ILE A 47 -10.93 -11.06 6.81
C ILE A 47 -9.86 -12.09 7.21
N GLY A 48 -8.68 -12.04 6.59
CA GLY A 48 -7.55 -12.92 6.93
C GLY A 48 -7.11 -12.77 8.38
N LEU A 49 -6.74 -11.55 8.78
CA LEU A 49 -6.29 -11.27 10.15
C LEU A 49 -7.41 -11.48 11.18
N GLY A 50 -8.66 -11.18 10.84
CA GLY A 50 -9.82 -11.45 11.69
C GLY A 50 -10.04 -12.94 11.93
N THR A 51 -9.84 -13.78 10.91
CA THR A 51 -9.91 -15.24 11.03
C THR A 51 -8.84 -15.76 11.98
N GLU A 52 -7.61 -15.22 11.88
CA GLU A 52 -6.50 -15.60 12.75
C GLU A 52 -6.71 -15.17 14.21
N ALA A 53 -7.27 -13.98 14.45
CA ALA A 53 -7.62 -13.52 15.79
C ALA A 53 -8.65 -14.44 16.47
N ILE A 54 -9.65 -14.94 15.73
CA ILE A 54 -10.65 -15.88 16.25
C ILE A 54 -10.00 -17.24 16.58
N ILE A 55 -9.11 -17.73 15.71
CA ILE A 55 -8.41 -19.01 15.93
C ILE A 55 -7.50 -18.93 17.16
N PHE A 56 -6.73 -17.85 17.31
CA PHE A 56 -5.87 -17.65 18.48
C PHE A 56 -6.67 -17.49 19.78
N PHE A 57 -7.82 -16.81 19.72
CA PHE A 57 -8.71 -16.73 20.87
C PHE A 57 -9.10 -18.12 21.37
N PHE A 58 -9.53 -19.03 20.48
CA PHE A 58 -9.85 -20.40 20.88
C PHE A 58 -8.63 -21.26 21.24
N SER A 59 -7.46 -20.97 20.66
CA SER A 59 -6.18 -21.62 20.97
C SER A 59 -5.71 -21.37 22.41
N ALA A 60 -6.02 -20.20 22.98
CA ALA A 60 -5.62 -19.85 24.36
C ALA A 60 -6.19 -20.80 25.44
N TRP A 61 -7.23 -21.59 25.10
CA TRP A 61 -7.79 -22.63 25.99
C TRP A 61 -7.16 -24.02 25.79
N GLU A 62 -6.18 -24.16 24.89
CA GLU A 62 -5.40 -25.39 24.68
C GLU A 62 -4.20 -25.42 25.66
N GLN A 63 -4.02 -26.51 26.42
CA GLN A 63 -2.86 -26.63 27.30
C GLN A 63 -1.56 -26.79 26.49
N PRO A 64 -0.43 -26.21 26.94
CA PRO A 64 0.86 -26.33 26.27
C PRO A 64 1.27 -27.80 26.09
N PHE A 65 1.90 -28.12 24.96
CA PHE A 65 2.40 -29.47 24.68
C PHE A 65 3.38 -29.91 25.77
N VAL A 66 3.05 -31.02 26.46
CA VAL A 66 4.02 -31.71 27.31
C VAL A 66 4.95 -32.47 26.37
N GLU A 67 6.24 -32.13 26.40
CA GLU A 67 7.24 -32.77 25.56
C GLU A 67 7.35 -34.27 25.87
N PRO A 68 7.61 -35.12 24.86
CA PRO A 68 7.82 -36.55 25.07
C PRO A 68 8.94 -36.80 26.08
N ASP A 69 8.72 -37.74 27.00
CA ASP A 69 9.71 -38.12 28.00
C ASP A 69 10.90 -38.84 27.34
N TRP A 70 11.95 -38.07 27.05
CA TRP A 70 13.18 -38.56 26.41
C TRP A 70 13.94 -39.59 27.25
N SER A 71 13.55 -39.82 28.51
CA SER A 71 14.12 -40.87 29.37
C SER A 71 13.86 -42.30 28.87
N LEU A 72 12.86 -42.51 27.99
CA LEU A 72 12.66 -43.79 27.32
C LEU A 72 13.70 -44.10 26.23
N VAL A 73 14.41 -43.08 25.73
CA VAL A 73 15.37 -43.21 24.61
C VAL A 73 16.81 -43.00 25.08
N TYR A 74 17.03 -42.21 26.14
CA TYR A 74 18.33 -41.98 26.77
C TYR A 74 18.28 -42.35 28.26
N PRO A 75 18.68 -43.59 28.63
CA PRO A 75 18.63 -44.05 30.01
C PRO A 75 19.61 -43.31 30.94
N GLU A 76 20.57 -42.54 30.41
CA GLU A 76 21.54 -41.79 31.23
C GLU A 76 20.95 -40.58 31.98
N LEU A 77 19.70 -40.20 31.69
CA LEU A 77 18.95 -39.19 32.47
C LEU A 77 17.94 -39.81 33.44
N ALA A 78 17.81 -41.14 33.46
CA ALA A 78 16.96 -41.85 34.40
C ALA A 78 17.67 -42.01 35.76
N GLY A 79 17.44 -41.09 36.69
CA GLY A 79 18.00 -41.20 38.04
C GLY A 79 18.03 -39.94 38.90
N MET A 80 17.69 -38.75 38.36
CA MET A 80 17.73 -37.49 39.12
C MET A 80 16.48 -37.20 39.97
N TYR A 81 15.58 -38.17 40.14
CA TYR A 81 14.42 -38.08 41.04
C TYR A 81 14.11 -39.44 41.66
N HIS A 82 14.75 -39.76 42.78
CA HIS A 82 14.13 -40.35 43.98
C HIS A 82 15.18 -40.72 45.03
N ASP A 83 14.96 -40.25 46.26
CA ASP A 83 15.57 -40.77 47.47
C ASP A 83 14.66 -41.85 48.10
N VAL A 84 15.30 -42.66 48.95
CA VAL A 84 14.80 -43.54 50.02
C VAL A 84 14.17 -44.89 49.64
N GLY A 85 14.87 -45.97 50.04
CA GLY A 85 14.20 -47.11 50.70
C GLY A 85 14.88 -48.48 50.62
N GLY A 86 15.34 -49.01 51.77
CA GLY A 86 14.96 -50.38 52.16
C GLY A 86 16.04 -51.47 52.37
N ASN A 87 16.64 -51.48 53.57
CA ASN A 87 16.91 -52.62 54.48
C ASN A 87 17.26 -54.06 54.01
N GLY A 88 18.32 -54.63 54.62
CA GLY A 88 18.47 -56.09 54.83
C GLY A 88 19.81 -56.55 55.45
N LEU A 89 19.83 -56.78 56.77
CA LEU A 89 20.95 -57.27 57.62
C LEU A 89 21.34 -58.75 57.29
N LYS A 90 22.55 -59.33 57.52
CA LYS A 90 23.45 -59.40 58.69
C LYS A 90 24.81 -60.05 58.33
N LYS A 91 25.93 -59.56 58.92
CA LYS A 91 26.85 -60.30 59.83
C LYS A 91 28.04 -59.40 60.22
N ARG A 92 28.35 -59.33 61.52
CA ARG A 92 29.35 -58.41 62.11
C ARG A 92 30.78 -58.79 61.70
N LYS A 93 31.53 -57.82 61.15
CA LYS A 93 32.98 -57.86 60.91
C LYS A 93 33.71 -56.76 61.69
N SER A 94 35.02 -56.94 61.86
CA SER A 94 35.95 -56.18 62.70
C SER A 94 35.99 -54.66 62.38
N PRO A 95 36.28 -53.76 63.35
CA PRO A 95 36.36 -52.31 63.12
C PRO A 95 37.30 -51.87 61.98
N THR A 96 38.37 -52.62 61.72
CA THR A 96 39.34 -52.33 60.65
C THR A 96 38.82 -52.77 59.28
N GLU A 97 38.16 -53.93 59.20
CA GLU A 97 37.47 -54.38 57.99
C GLU A 97 36.29 -53.45 57.63
N LYS A 98 35.68 -52.78 58.61
CA LYS A 98 34.60 -51.79 58.37
C LYS A 98 35.09 -50.49 57.74
N LEU A 99 36.34 -50.09 57.98
CA LEU A 99 36.95 -48.91 57.34
C LEU A 99 37.34 -49.24 55.90
N ASP A 100 37.98 -50.39 55.68
CA ASP A 100 38.31 -50.88 54.33
C ASP A 100 37.04 -51.16 53.51
N GLU A 101 36.01 -51.76 54.11
CA GLU A 101 34.72 -51.99 53.46
C GLU A 101 33.93 -50.68 53.27
N MET A 102 34.21 -49.62 54.05
CA MET A 102 33.67 -48.27 53.79
C MET A 102 34.37 -47.59 52.62
N PHE A 103 35.70 -47.72 52.50
CA PHE A 103 36.45 -47.24 51.34
C PHE A 103 36.09 -48.02 50.06
N GLU A 104 35.87 -49.32 50.17
CA GLU A 104 35.48 -50.21 49.08
C GLU A 104 34.00 -50.05 48.68
N LYS A 105 33.06 -49.94 49.65
CA LYS A 105 31.63 -49.70 49.36
C LYS A 105 31.33 -48.28 48.88
N ALA A 106 32.10 -47.29 49.32
CA ALA A 106 31.95 -45.93 48.82
C ALA A 106 32.49 -45.77 47.39
N LYS A 107 33.11 -46.82 46.80
CA LYS A 107 33.79 -46.78 45.50
C LYS A 107 34.52 -45.46 45.34
N ILE A 108 35.42 -45.14 46.28
CA ILE A 108 36.29 -43.98 46.12
C ILE A 108 37.34 -44.35 45.08
N ASP A 109 36.89 -44.40 43.84
CA ASP A 109 37.70 -44.49 42.65
C ASP A 109 38.42 -43.14 42.47
N GLN A 110 39.51 -43.14 41.73
CA GLN A 110 40.29 -41.91 41.50
C GLN A 110 39.41 -40.79 40.92
N ASP A 111 38.39 -41.17 40.13
CA ASP A 111 37.34 -40.30 39.56
C ASP A 111 36.43 -39.65 40.62
N VAL A 112 36.14 -40.31 41.74
CA VAL A 112 35.31 -39.73 42.83
C VAL A 112 36.12 -38.71 43.61
N ILE A 113 37.42 -38.96 43.82
CA ILE A 113 38.33 -37.98 44.44
C ILE A 113 38.53 -36.78 43.51
N GLU A 114 38.64 -36.99 42.21
CA GLU A 114 38.77 -35.94 41.21
C GLU A 114 37.49 -35.10 41.11
N LYS A 115 36.30 -35.72 41.07
CA LYS A 115 35.00 -35.02 41.11
C LYS A 115 34.75 -34.29 42.43
N LEU A 116 35.22 -34.83 43.55
CA LEU A 116 35.18 -34.15 44.84
C LEU A 116 36.15 -32.97 44.87
N GLY A 117 37.32 -33.12 44.25
CA GLY A 117 38.31 -32.06 44.03
C GLY A 117 37.73 -30.93 43.19
N GLU A 118 37.17 -31.23 42.01
CA GLU A 118 36.46 -30.27 41.17
C GLU A 118 35.25 -29.65 41.89
N GLY A 119 34.53 -30.43 42.70
CA GLY A 119 33.40 -29.95 43.49
C GLY A 119 33.83 -28.97 44.57
N MET A 120 34.95 -29.24 45.26
CA MET A 120 35.54 -28.35 46.26
C MET A 120 36.19 -27.13 45.62
N GLU A 121 36.80 -27.26 44.44
CA GLU A 121 37.33 -26.15 43.64
C GLU A 121 36.20 -25.23 43.17
N LYS A 122 35.12 -25.79 42.60
CA LYS A 122 33.92 -25.02 42.25
C LYS A 122 33.26 -24.37 43.46
N LEU A 123 33.23 -25.05 44.61
CA LEU A 123 32.72 -24.46 45.83
C LEU A 123 33.63 -23.33 46.33
N SER A 124 34.95 -23.50 46.21
CA SER A 124 35.94 -22.47 46.53
C SER A 124 35.79 -21.26 45.61
N ASP A 125 35.66 -21.47 44.30
CA ASP A 125 35.45 -20.42 43.30
C ASP A 125 34.14 -19.68 43.53
N ASN A 126 33.05 -20.42 43.79
CA ASN A 126 31.76 -19.83 44.12
C ASN A 126 31.81 -19.08 45.47
N ALA A 127 32.53 -19.59 46.47
CA ALA A 127 32.74 -18.90 47.74
C ALA A 127 33.61 -17.64 47.57
N GLN A 128 34.59 -17.67 46.67
CA GLN A 128 35.42 -16.52 46.33
C GLN A 128 34.62 -15.45 45.55
N GLN A 129 33.73 -15.88 44.65
CA GLN A 129 32.77 -15.01 43.97
C GLN A 129 31.73 -14.42 44.93
N LEU A 130 31.23 -15.20 45.90
CA LEU A 130 30.37 -14.71 46.98
C LEU A 130 31.12 -13.73 47.89
N GLY A 131 32.41 -13.95 48.12
CA GLY A 131 33.29 -13.00 48.81
C GLY A 131 33.39 -11.66 48.07
N LYS A 132 33.47 -11.68 46.74
CA LYS A 132 33.43 -10.47 45.89
C LYS A 132 32.04 -9.80 45.88
N LEU A 133 30.97 -10.58 45.98
CA LEU A 133 29.60 -10.07 46.08
C LEU A 133 29.32 -9.39 47.43
N SER A 134 30.04 -9.81 48.49
CA SER A 134 29.96 -9.25 49.84
C SER A 134 30.70 -7.92 49.99
N ASP A 135 31.54 -7.53 49.03
CA ASP A 135 32.12 -6.20 49.00
C ASP A 135 31.06 -5.22 48.50
N ALA A 136 30.46 -4.47 49.42
CA ALA A 136 29.49 -3.42 49.10
C ALA A 136 29.99 -2.40 48.05
N SER A 137 31.31 -2.30 47.84
CA SER A 137 31.92 -1.53 46.75
C SER A 137 31.61 -2.09 45.35
N VAL A 138 31.63 -3.40 45.14
CA VAL A 138 31.43 -4.00 43.80
C VAL A 138 30.00 -3.78 43.30
N VAL A 139 29.00 -3.92 44.17
CA VAL A 139 27.60 -3.63 43.84
C VAL A 139 27.35 -2.13 43.64
N THR A 140 28.09 -1.27 44.38
CA THR A 140 28.03 0.19 44.21
C THR A 140 28.67 0.63 42.89
N ASP A 141 29.78 -0.01 42.48
CA ASP A 141 30.46 0.23 41.21
C ASP A 141 29.58 -0.23 40.04
N GLU A 142 28.90 -1.39 40.15
CA GLU A 142 27.99 -1.89 39.14
C GLU A 142 26.73 -1.01 39.02
N PHE A 143 26.15 -0.57 40.14
CA PHE A 143 25.05 0.42 40.14
C PHE A 143 25.48 1.75 39.52
N THR A 144 26.68 2.24 39.83
CA THR A 144 27.22 3.49 39.27
C THR A 144 27.48 3.36 37.78
N ASN A 145 28.00 2.21 37.32
CA ASN A 145 28.16 1.91 35.90
C ASN A 145 26.81 1.85 35.18
N ASN A 146 25.81 1.16 35.75
CA ASN A 146 24.48 1.10 35.18
C ASN A 146 23.81 2.48 35.12
N LEU A 147 23.98 3.31 36.16
CA LEU A 147 23.50 4.69 36.17
C LEU A 147 24.21 5.57 35.13
N SER A 148 25.52 5.39 34.96
CA SER A 148 26.33 6.07 33.94
C SER A 148 25.91 5.67 32.52
N MET A 149 25.72 4.37 32.26
CA MET A 149 25.21 3.87 30.98
C MET A 149 23.78 4.34 30.69
N ALA A 150 22.92 4.38 31.70
CA ALA A 150 21.56 4.92 31.57
C ALA A 150 21.59 6.42 31.26
N SER A 151 22.44 7.20 31.93
CA SER A 151 22.66 8.62 31.66
C SER A 151 23.18 8.85 30.24
N SER A 152 24.16 8.04 29.78
CA SER A 152 24.66 8.11 28.41
C SER A 152 23.59 7.74 27.37
N SER A 153 22.75 6.75 27.68
CA SER A 153 21.64 6.33 26.81
C SER A 153 20.58 7.43 26.72
N ALA A 154 20.26 8.07 27.84
CA ALA A 154 19.34 9.22 27.88
C ALA A 154 19.88 10.41 27.08
N LYS A 155 21.20 10.66 27.12
CA LYS A 155 21.86 11.67 26.29
C LYS A 155 21.77 11.34 24.80
N GLN A 156 22.09 10.11 24.40
CA GLN A 156 21.96 9.67 23.00
C GLN A 156 20.50 9.72 22.51
N PHE A 157 19.55 9.38 23.36
CA PHE A 157 18.12 9.51 23.05
C PHE A 157 17.74 10.98 22.82
N GLY A 158 18.18 11.90 23.69
CA GLY A 158 17.96 13.34 23.51
C GLY A 158 18.55 13.86 22.20
N GLU A 159 19.77 13.46 21.85
CA GLU A 159 20.40 13.83 20.58
C GLU A 159 19.63 13.26 19.36
N ALA A 160 19.15 12.02 19.44
CA ALA A 160 18.33 11.41 18.39
C ALA A 160 16.98 12.12 18.21
N VAL A 161 16.29 12.47 19.31
CA VAL A 161 15.03 13.22 19.27
C VAL A 161 15.24 14.63 18.73
N ALA A 162 16.33 15.31 19.10
CA ALA A 162 16.65 16.63 18.54
C ALA A 162 16.83 16.57 17.02
N LYS A 163 17.59 15.57 16.54
CA LYS A 163 17.80 15.35 15.10
C LYS A 163 16.50 15.00 14.37
N ASP A 164 15.62 14.22 15.00
CA ASP A 164 14.31 13.87 14.46
C ASP A 164 13.39 15.10 14.35
N VAL A 165 13.40 15.99 15.35
CA VAL A 165 12.68 17.27 15.33
C VAL A 165 13.14 18.15 14.16
N ASP A 166 14.45 18.26 13.93
CA ASP A 166 15.02 19.02 12.82
C ASP A 166 14.62 18.45 11.46
N ALA A 167 14.78 17.14 11.25
CA ALA A 167 14.33 16.47 10.03
C ALA A 167 12.82 16.61 9.81
N THR A 168 12.05 16.61 10.90
CA THR A 168 10.61 16.79 10.88
C THR A 168 10.24 18.22 10.48
N ASN A 169 11.00 19.24 10.90
CA ASN A 169 10.78 20.62 10.45
C ASN A 169 11.05 20.79 8.95
N GLU A 170 12.14 20.22 8.43
CA GLU A 170 12.49 20.26 7.00
C GLU A 170 11.43 19.55 6.12
N TYR A 171 10.89 18.44 6.63
CA TYR A 171 9.75 17.77 5.97
C TYR A 171 8.48 18.64 6.00
N GLY A 172 8.24 19.40 7.07
CA GLY A 172 7.13 20.36 7.16
C GLY A 172 7.23 21.46 6.10
N GLU A 173 8.42 22.02 5.88
CA GLU A 173 8.67 23.00 4.82
C GLU A 173 8.48 22.39 3.42
N SER A 174 8.90 21.14 3.24
CA SER A 174 8.66 20.39 2.01
C SER A 174 7.17 20.16 1.76
N LEU A 175 6.39 19.82 2.80
CA LEU A 175 4.93 19.69 2.72
C LEU A 175 4.25 21.01 2.36
N GLN A 176 4.73 22.12 2.90
CA GLN A 176 4.24 23.46 2.55
C GLN A 176 4.45 23.75 1.06
N SER A 177 5.65 23.46 0.56
CA SER A 177 5.99 23.64 -0.86
C SER A 177 5.14 22.76 -1.77
N VAL A 178 4.88 21.51 -1.37
CA VAL A 178 3.99 20.58 -2.08
C VAL A 178 2.54 21.09 -2.07
N LYS A 179 2.05 21.61 -0.93
CA LYS A 179 0.72 22.22 -0.82
C LYS A 179 0.56 23.40 -1.78
N ASP A 180 1.54 24.30 -1.82
CA ASP A 180 1.53 25.49 -2.67
C ASP A 180 1.61 25.11 -4.15
N GLY A 181 2.44 24.13 -4.48
CA GLY A 181 2.52 23.54 -5.83
C GLY A 181 1.20 22.91 -6.27
N ALA A 182 0.54 22.16 -5.39
CA ALA A 182 -0.77 21.59 -5.66
C ALA A 182 -1.84 22.68 -5.86
N SER A 183 -1.87 23.71 -5.02
CA SER A 183 -2.78 24.85 -5.17
C SER A 183 -2.59 25.57 -6.51
N SER A 184 -1.33 25.77 -6.91
CA SER A 184 -0.97 26.37 -8.20
C SER A 184 -1.43 25.49 -9.37
N LEU A 185 -1.25 24.17 -9.26
CA LEU A 185 -1.70 23.22 -10.27
C LEU A 185 -3.24 23.18 -10.40
N ALA A 186 -3.97 23.25 -9.29
CA ALA A 186 -5.43 23.34 -9.31
C ALA A 186 -5.91 24.63 -10.01
N THR A 187 -5.23 25.75 -9.75
CA THR A 187 -5.49 27.01 -10.46
C THR A 187 -5.23 26.86 -11.96
N ALA A 188 -4.09 26.29 -12.36
CA ALA A 188 -3.76 26.07 -13.77
C ALA A 188 -4.77 25.17 -14.50
N TYR A 189 -5.26 24.11 -13.85
CA TYR A 189 -6.32 23.27 -14.42
C TYR A 189 -7.65 24.02 -14.59
N THR A 190 -7.98 24.91 -13.65
CA THR A 190 -9.19 25.75 -13.74
C THR A 190 -9.08 26.74 -14.90
N GLU A 191 -7.96 27.44 -15.04
CA GLU A 191 -7.72 28.35 -16.16
C GLU A 191 -7.75 27.62 -17.51
N ALA A 192 -7.12 26.44 -17.60
CA ALA A 192 -7.17 25.63 -18.80
C ALA A 192 -8.60 25.19 -19.15
N ALA A 193 -9.40 24.83 -18.14
CA ALA A 193 -10.80 24.47 -18.34
C ALA A 193 -11.64 25.65 -18.82
N ASP A 194 -11.41 26.85 -18.29
CA ASP A 194 -12.13 28.06 -18.73
C ASP A 194 -11.78 28.46 -20.16
N ILE A 195 -10.48 28.39 -20.54
CA ILE A 195 -10.03 28.62 -21.92
C ILE A 195 -10.70 27.62 -22.86
N LEU A 196 -10.68 26.33 -22.52
CA LEU A 196 -11.28 25.28 -23.34
C LEU A 196 -12.79 25.41 -23.46
N LYS A 197 -13.50 25.83 -22.40
CA LYS A 197 -14.93 26.15 -22.48
C LYS A 197 -15.18 27.31 -23.45
N GLY A 198 -14.34 28.33 -23.42
CA GLY A 198 -14.36 29.44 -24.36
C GLY A 198 -14.18 28.98 -25.81
N ASP A 199 -13.11 28.24 -26.08
CA ASP A 199 -12.79 27.70 -27.42
C ASP A 199 -13.85 26.72 -27.93
N MET A 200 -14.48 25.96 -27.04
CA MET A 200 -15.56 25.05 -27.42
C MET A 200 -16.81 25.81 -27.87
N ASN A 201 -17.17 26.90 -27.17
CA ASN A 201 -18.30 27.74 -27.55
C ASN A 201 -18.05 28.47 -28.89
N THR A 202 -16.83 28.94 -29.14
CA THR A 202 -16.49 29.54 -30.45
C THR A 202 -16.49 28.48 -31.56
N THR A 203 -16.01 27.27 -31.28
CA THR A 203 -16.04 26.14 -32.22
C THR A 203 -17.48 25.71 -32.55
N GLU A 204 -18.39 25.73 -31.57
CA GLU A 204 -19.82 25.46 -31.77
C GLU A 204 -20.46 26.50 -32.70
N GLN A 205 -20.24 27.79 -32.42
CA GLN A 205 -20.72 28.87 -33.30
C GLN A 205 -20.17 28.78 -34.73
N PHE A 206 -18.90 28.39 -34.87
CA PHE A 206 -18.30 28.16 -36.18
C PHE A 206 -18.96 26.98 -36.91
N ALA A 207 -19.16 25.85 -36.23
CA ALA A 207 -19.84 24.69 -36.79
C ALA A 207 -21.26 25.03 -37.29
N ASP A 208 -22.02 25.78 -36.49
CA ASP A 208 -23.37 26.24 -36.85
C ASP A 208 -23.35 27.18 -38.06
N THR A 209 -22.39 28.10 -38.12
CA THR A 209 -22.22 29.02 -39.25
C THR A 209 -21.87 28.25 -40.53
N VAL A 210 -20.95 27.30 -40.44
CA VAL A 210 -20.55 26.44 -41.56
C VAL A 210 -21.74 25.61 -42.05
N LYS A 211 -22.53 25.04 -41.12
CA LYS A 211 -23.76 24.31 -41.44
C LYS A 211 -24.78 25.19 -42.15
N GLY A 212 -25.06 26.40 -41.64
CA GLY A 212 -25.98 27.34 -42.28
C GLY A 212 -25.51 27.81 -43.67
N ALA A 213 -24.21 28.02 -43.85
CA ALA A 213 -23.62 28.33 -45.16
C ALA A 213 -23.78 27.15 -46.13
N THR A 214 -23.62 25.92 -45.64
CA THR A 214 -23.78 24.68 -46.41
C THR A 214 -25.23 24.51 -46.89
N GLU A 215 -26.20 24.73 -46.00
CA GLU A 215 -27.63 24.69 -46.34
C GLU A 215 -27.99 25.76 -47.39
N SER A 216 -27.43 26.97 -47.25
CA SER A 216 -27.61 28.06 -48.22
C SER A 216 -27.01 27.70 -49.59
N ALA A 217 -25.80 27.11 -49.62
CA ALA A 217 -25.15 26.65 -50.83
C ALA A 217 -25.95 25.53 -51.52
N GLN A 218 -26.52 24.59 -50.75
CA GLN A 218 -27.40 23.54 -51.27
C GLN A 218 -28.65 24.14 -51.95
N SER A 219 -29.28 25.14 -51.31
CA SER A 219 -30.45 25.84 -51.87
C SER A 219 -30.11 26.56 -53.19
N LEU A 220 -28.94 27.19 -53.25
CA LEU A 220 -28.43 27.84 -54.45
C LEU A 220 -28.16 26.83 -55.57
N ALA A 221 -27.47 25.72 -55.27
CA ALA A 221 -27.20 24.65 -56.23
C ALA A 221 -28.50 24.08 -56.82
N ASN A 222 -29.51 23.84 -55.98
CA ASN A 222 -30.83 23.38 -56.40
C ASN A 222 -31.53 24.40 -57.33
N SER A 223 -31.42 25.69 -57.01
CA SER A 223 -32.00 26.77 -57.83
C SER A 223 -31.31 26.89 -59.20
N TYR A 224 -29.99 26.72 -59.25
CA TYR A 224 -29.23 26.66 -60.50
C TYR A 224 -29.59 25.45 -61.34
N ALA A 225 -29.68 24.27 -60.73
CA ALA A 225 -30.09 23.05 -61.41
C ALA A 225 -31.48 23.21 -62.06
N ARG A 226 -32.43 23.78 -61.31
CA ARG A 226 -33.78 24.06 -61.83
C ARG A 226 -33.79 25.09 -62.95
N SER A 227 -32.94 26.11 -62.86
CA SER A 227 -32.80 27.13 -63.91
C SER A 227 -32.20 26.53 -65.19
N ALA A 228 -31.20 25.65 -65.07
CA ALA A 228 -30.61 24.92 -66.19
C ALA A 228 -31.65 24.02 -66.89
N GLU A 229 -32.46 23.28 -66.11
CA GLU A 229 -33.53 22.44 -66.64
C GLU A 229 -34.60 23.26 -67.41
N ILE A 230 -34.97 24.43 -66.88
CA ILE A 230 -35.92 25.34 -67.56
C ILE A 230 -35.32 25.89 -68.86
N LEU A 231 -34.04 26.26 -68.87
CA LEU A 231 -33.34 26.73 -70.06
C LEU A 231 -33.26 25.64 -71.13
N GLU A 232 -32.92 24.41 -70.75
CA GLU A 232 -32.88 23.26 -71.66
C GLU A 232 -34.25 22.99 -72.30
N LYS A 233 -35.33 23.00 -71.49
CA LYS A 233 -36.71 22.87 -71.99
C LYS A 233 -37.10 24.02 -72.92
N SER A 234 -36.68 25.23 -72.63
CA SER A 234 -36.96 26.42 -73.45
C SER A 234 -36.25 26.35 -74.79
N VAL A 235 -34.99 25.89 -74.82
CA VAL A 235 -34.21 25.64 -76.05
C VAL A 235 -34.84 24.54 -76.89
N SER A 236 -35.26 23.44 -76.27
CA SER A 236 -35.89 22.32 -76.96
C SER A 236 -37.26 22.67 -77.55
N ALA A 237 -37.92 23.71 -77.02
CA ALA A 237 -39.23 24.19 -77.47
C ALA A 237 -39.15 25.29 -78.56
N LEU A 238 -37.97 25.86 -78.83
CA LEU A 238 -37.78 26.85 -79.89
C LEU A 238 -37.65 26.15 -81.26
N ASP A 239 -38.49 26.54 -82.23
CA ASP A 239 -38.48 26.01 -83.60
C ASP A 239 -37.27 26.54 -84.40
N PHE A 240 -36.55 25.64 -85.08
CA PHE A 240 -35.16 25.81 -85.52
C PHE A 240 -34.97 26.40 -86.93
N THR A 241 -36.01 26.94 -87.56
CA THR A 241 -35.99 27.21 -89.02
C THR A 241 -35.50 28.60 -89.46
N ALA A 242 -35.05 29.48 -88.56
CA ALA A 242 -34.60 30.84 -88.94
C ALA A 242 -33.09 31.05 -88.72
N LEU A 243 -32.40 31.35 -89.82
CA LEU A 243 -30.95 31.57 -89.93
C LEU A 243 -30.47 32.76 -89.08
N GLU A 244 -30.15 32.51 -87.81
CA GLU A 244 -29.21 33.29 -86.95
C GLU A 244 -28.93 32.58 -85.59
N GLY A 245 -29.50 31.38 -85.37
CA GLY A 245 -29.53 30.70 -84.06
C GLY A 245 -28.29 29.87 -83.66
N ASP A 246 -27.24 29.76 -84.46
CA ASP A 246 -26.15 28.81 -84.18
C ASP A 246 -25.20 29.29 -83.05
N VAL A 247 -24.85 30.59 -83.03
CA VAL A 247 -23.97 31.19 -82.00
C VAL A 247 -24.68 31.26 -80.65
N TYR A 248 -25.97 31.60 -80.64
CA TYR A 248 -26.78 31.67 -79.43
C TYR A 248 -26.98 30.27 -78.83
N ASN A 249 -27.25 29.25 -79.65
CA ASN A 249 -27.33 27.85 -79.19
C ASN A 249 -26.01 27.36 -78.60
N GLN A 250 -24.87 27.68 -79.23
CA GLN A 250 -23.56 27.33 -78.69
C GLN A 250 -23.31 27.98 -77.32
N GLN A 251 -23.68 29.25 -77.15
CA GLN A 251 -23.56 29.94 -75.86
C GLN A 251 -24.45 29.33 -74.78
N LEU A 252 -25.69 28.96 -75.11
CA LEU A 252 -26.59 28.30 -74.17
C LEU A 252 -26.12 26.90 -73.75
N ARG A 253 -25.60 26.10 -74.69
CA ARG A 253 -24.96 24.81 -74.37
C ARG A 253 -23.76 25.00 -73.44
N LYS A 254 -22.93 26.01 -73.69
CA LYS A 254 -21.76 26.32 -72.86
C LYS A 254 -22.16 26.77 -71.45
N ILE A 255 -23.28 27.49 -71.31
CA ILE A 255 -23.86 27.85 -70.00
C ILE A 255 -24.35 26.60 -69.27
N ALA A 256 -25.05 25.69 -69.96
CA ALA A 256 -25.51 24.43 -69.37
C ALA A 256 -24.33 23.55 -68.90
N GLU A 257 -23.27 23.42 -69.70
CA GLU A 257 -22.04 22.72 -69.32
C GLU A 257 -21.35 23.37 -68.12
N ASN A 258 -21.21 24.69 -68.13
CA ASN A 258 -20.61 25.42 -67.00
C ASN A 258 -21.43 25.28 -65.71
N LEU A 259 -22.76 25.27 -65.79
CA LEU A 259 -23.65 25.06 -64.65
C LEU A 259 -23.53 23.63 -64.09
N ALA A 260 -23.44 22.62 -64.97
CA ALA A 260 -23.21 21.24 -64.56
C ALA A 260 -21.84 21.07 -63.87
N ALA A 261 -20.79 21.68 -64.41
CA ALA A 261 -19.45 21.68 -63.81
C ALA A 261 -19.43 22.41 -62.45
N LEU A 262 -20.12 23.54 -62.32
CA LEU A 262 -20.25 24.29 -61.08
C LEU A 262 -20.96 23.46 -60.01
N ASN A 263 -22.03 22.75 -60.38
CA ASN A 263 -22.79 21.90 -59.47
C ASN A 263 -21.92 20.74 -58.92
N ALA A 264 -21.13 20.09 -59.78
CA ALA A 264 -20.20 19.05 -59.35
C ALA A 264 -19.15 19.57 -58.34
N ILE A 265 -18.64 20.79 -58.53
CA ILE A 265 -17.72 21.42 -57.57
C ILE A 265 -18.42 21.73 -56.24
N TYR A 266 -19.67 22.22 -56.28
CA TYR A 266 -20.47 22.44 -55.08
C TYR A 266 -20.72 21.16 -54.29
N GLU A 267 -21.01 20.06 -54.98
CA GLU A 267 -21.24 18.75 -54.35
C GLU A 267 -19.97 18.24 -53.63
N ILE A 268 -18.80 18.41 -54.25
CA ILE A 268 -17.50 18.12 -53.62
C ILE A 268 -17.27 19.01 -52.38
N GLN A 269 -17.54 20.32 -52.48
CA GLN A 269 -17.40 21.25 -51.36
C GLN A 269 -18.34 20.92 -50.20
N LEU A 270 -19.58 20.54 -50.51
CA LEU A 270 -20.59 20.06 -49.56
C LEU A 270 -20.10 18.82 -48.81
N GLN A 271 -19.56 17.85 -49.55
CA GLN A 271 -19.01 16.63 -48.96
C GLN A 271 -17.84 16.94 -48.01
N GLY A 272 -16.91 17.80 -48.42
CA GLY A 272 -15.80 18.23 -47.57
C GLY A 272 -16.26 19.02 -46.33
N THR A 273 -17.32 19.82 -46.47
CA THR A 273 -17.86 20.59 -45.36
C THR A 273 -18.61 19.70 -44.35
N ASN A 274 -19.35 18.70 -44.82
CA ASN A 274 -19.96 17.69 -43.95
C ASN A 274 -18.92 16.91 -43.14
N GLN A 275 -17.77 16.57 -43.73
CA GLN A 275 -16.66 15.96 -42.99
C GLN A 275 -16.08 16.89 -41.92
N THR A 276 -15.97 18.18 -42.21
CA THR A 276 -15.52 19.19 -41.22
C THR A 276 -16.50 19.31 -40.06
N VAL A 277 -17.82 19.32 -40.33
CA VAL A 277 -18.87 19.34 -39.29
C VAL A 277 -18.80 18.08 -38.42
N GLU A 278 -18.73 16.89 -39.02
CA GLU A 278 -18.63 15.62 -38.26
C GLU A 278 -17.35 15.55 -37.40
N SER A 279 -16.23 16.04 -37.94
CA SER A 279 -14.98 16.12 -37.20
C SER A 279 -15.07 17.10 -36.03
N THR A 280 -15.82 18.19 -36.21
CA THR A 280 -16.05 19.21 -35.18
C THR A 280 -16.94 18.65 -34.07
N ASP A 281 -17.99 17.90 -34.39
CA ASP A 281 -18.83 17.20 -33.41
C ASP A 281 -18.00 16.23 -32.55
N LYS A 282 -17.13 15.43 -33.19
CA LYS A 282 -16.22 14.51 -32.48
C LYS A 282 -15.24 15.26 -31.58
N LEU A 283 -14.71 16.38 -32.05
CA LEU A 283 -13.83 17.25 -31.26
C LEU A 283 -14.58 17.82 -30.05
N GLN A 284 -15.82 18.29 -30.21
CA GLN A 284 -16.63 18.76 -29.08
C GLN A 284 -16.85 17.67 -28.03
N VAL A 285 -17.20 16.44 -28.44
CA VAL A 285 -17.38 15.32 -27.51
C VAL A 285 -16.08 15.02 -26.76
N THR A 286 -14.95 15.02 -27.46
CA THR A 286 -13.63 14.77 -26.87
C THR A 286 -13.24 15.88 -25.89
N LEU A 287 -13.45 17.14 -26.26
CA LEU A 287 -13.18 18.29 -25.39
C LEU A 287 -14.07 18.31 -24.15
N LYS A 288 -15.36 17.95 -24.27
CA LYS A 288 -16.25 17.79 -23.10
C LYS A 288 -15.71 16.74 -22.12
N SER A 289 -15.31 15.57 -22.62
CA SER A 289 -14.72 14.53 -21.77
C SER A 289 -13.39 14.98 -21.14
N PHE A 290 -12.59 15.74 -21.87
CA PHE A 290 -11.34 16.30 -21.35
C PHE A 290 -11.60 17.37 -20.26
N LEU A 291 -12.60 18.23 -20.46
CA LEU A 291 -13.06 19.21 -19.46
C LEU A 291 -13.54 18.54 -18.17
N GLU A 292 -14.35 17.48 -18.26
CA GLU A 292 -14.77 16.70 -17.08
C GLU A 292 -13.57 16.13 -16.31
N LYS A 293 -12.58 15.58 -17.03
CA LYS A 293 -11.34 15.06 -16.43
C LYS A 293 -10.49 16.17 -15.81
N LEU A 294 -10.44 17.35 -16.43
CA LEU A 294 -9.76 18.52 -15.86
C LEU A 294 -10.44 18.98 -14.57
N GLU A 295 -11.77 19.10 -14.55
CA GLU A 295 -12.52 19.46 -13.35
C GLU A 295 -12.31 18.45 -12.21
N GLN A 296 -12.33 17.15 -12.54
CA GLN A 296 -12.01 16.09 -11.58
C GLN A 296 -10.57 16.20 -11.06
N SER A 297 -9.62 16.55 -11.94
CA SER A 297 -8.20 16.73 -11.58
C SER A 297 -8.01 17.95 -10.69
N THR A 298 -8.70 19.05 -10.96
CA THR A 298 -8.75 20.23 -10.09
C THR A 298 -9.26 19.86 -8.70
N ALA A 299 -10.40 19.17 -8.62
CA ALA A 299 -10.98 18.75 -7.34
C ALA A 299 -10.04 17.85 -6.54
N SER A 300 -9.44 16.85 -7.20
CA SER A 300 -8.49 15.92 -6.59
C SER A 300 -7.22 16.63 -6.09
N THR A 301 -6.72 17.59 -6.87
CA THR A 301 -5.51 18.36 -6.52
C THR A 301 -5.79 19.32 -5.36
N SER A 302 -6.96 19.96 -5.32
CA SER A 302 -7.38 20.78 -4.18
C SER A 302 -7.52 19.95 -2.91
N GLN A 303 -8.12 18.77 -2.98
CA GLN A 303 -8.22 17.87 -1.83
C GLN A 303 -6.84 17.41 -1.35
N PHE A 304 -5.92 17.09 -2.27
CA PHE A 304 -4.55 16.75 -1.93
C PHE A 304 -3.83 17.92 -1.23
N SER A 305 -3.99 19.15 -1.72
CA SER A 305 -3.45 20.35 -1.07
C SER A 305 -3.97 20.52 0.37
N GLU A 306 -5.27 20.28 0.60
CA GLU A 306 -5.88 20.34 1.93
C GLU A 306 -5.37 19.24 2.88
N GLN A 307 -5.18 18.02 2.36
CA GLN A 307 -4.58 16.92 3.13
C GLN A 307 -3.13 17.23 3.52
N MET A 308 -2.35 17.82 2.63
CA MET A 308 -0.97 18.24 2.91
C MET A 308 -0.91 19.36 3.95
N ALA A 309 -1.86 20.31 3.90
CA ALA A 309 -2.01 21.33 4.94
C ALA A 309 -2.28 20.69 6.31
N THR A 310 -3.23 19.76 6.37
CA THR A 310 -3.57 19.04 7.61
C THR A 310 -2.39 18.24 8.15
N LEU A 311 -1.62 17.59 7.27
CA LEU A 311 -0.43 16.83 7.65
C LEU A 311 0.66 17.76 8.22
N SER A 312 0.89 18.91 7.58
CA SER A 312 1.82 19.94 8.06
C SER A 312 1.44 20.44 9.46
N ASP A 313 0.15 20.70 9.71
CA ASP A 313 -0.35 21.12 11.02
C ASP A 313 -0.13 20.06 12.11
N LYS A 314 -0.40 18.79 11.78
CA LYS A 314 -0.16 17.65 12.70
C LYS A 314 1.32 17.49 13.01
N MET A 315 2.18 17.63 12.01
CA MET A 315 3.62 17.56 12.15
C MET A 315 4.16 18.69 13.03
N SER A 316 3.72 19.93 12.80
CA SER A 316 4.07 21.07 13.64
C SER A 316 3.67 20.86 15.10
N SER A 317 2.47 20.30 15.32
CA SER A 317 1.96 19.99 16.66
C SER A 317 2.82 18.92 17.34
N LEU A 318 3.22 17.88 16.61
CA LEU A 318 4.08 16.82 17.11
C LEU A 318 5.47 17.35 17.50
N ASN A 319 6.07 18.19 16.65
CA ASN A 319 7.36 18.83 16.95
C ASN A 319 7.32 19.72 18.19
N LYS A 320 6.21 20.42 18.45
CA LYS A 320 6.03 21.15 19.71
C LYS A 320 6.05 20.22 20.92
N VAL A 321 5.43 19.05 20.85
CA VAL A 321 5.44 18.07 21.94
C VAL A 321 6.84 17.51 22.15
N TYR A 322 7.56 17.13 21.10
CA TYR A 322 8.94 16.65 21.20
C TYR A 322 9.89 17.71 21.73
N GLY A 323 9.80 18.95 21.25
CA GLY A 323 10.59 20.07 21.76
C GLY A 323 10.35 20.35 23.24
N ASN A 324 9.08 20.28 23.69
CA ASN A 324 8.73 20.41 25.10
C ASN A 324 9.28 19.25 25.95
N MET A 325 9.24 18.00 25.45
CA MET A 325 9.85 16.86 26.15
C MET A 325 11.38 16.98 26.23
N LEU A 326 12.03 17.43 25.15
CA LEU A 326 13.47 17.61 25.10
C LEU A 326 13.92 18.68 26.11
N THR A 327 13.16 19.77 26.18
CA THR A 327 13.35 20.84 27.17
C THR A 327 13.18 20.30 28.60
N ALA A 328 12.14 19.49 28.85
CA ALA A 328 11.91 18.89 30.17
C ALA A 328 12.99 17.85 30.58
N MET A 329 13.55 17.10 29.63
CA MET A 329 14.68 16.18 29.89
C MET A 329 15.98 16.93 30.22
N ASN A 330 16.22 18.08 29.59
CA ASN A 330 17.45 18.85 29.77
C ASN A 330 17.44 19.76 31.01
N ILE A 331 16.26 20.08 31.56
CA ILE A 331 16.10 20.93 32.75
C ILE A 331 16.36 20.19 34.08
N ASN A 332 16.30 18.86 34.09
CA ASN A 332 16.51 18.03 35.29
C ASN A 332 17.92 17.40 35.37
N GLY A 333 18.86 17.88 34.55
CA GLY A 333 20.29 17.51 34.56
C GLY A 333 21.16 18.58 35.19
#